data_AF-A0A1E8CFX2-F1
#
_entry.id   AF-A0A1E8CFX2-F1
#
_cell.length_a   1.000
_cell.length_b   1.000
_cell.length_c   1.000
_cell.angle_alpha   90.00
_cell.angle_beta   90.00
_cell.angle_gamma   90.00
#
_symmetry.space_group_name_H-M   'P 1'
#
loop_
_entity.id
_entity.type
_entity.pdbx_description
1 polymer ?
#
loop_
_entity_poly.entity_id
_entity_poly.type
_entity_poly.pdbx_seq_one_letter_code
_entity_poly.pdbx_strand_id
1 'polypeptide(L)'
;MPRTKIITSRRRKEVPEDIIALSISYVNKTAEVGTAQGEIIDGEFVPDMTTATYEMIDFDELMAAGDNGKPRGEFRKDDLFNVIDKKHATKGRSRSK
;
A
#
# COMPACT_ATOMS: atom_id res chain seq x y z
N MET A 1 31.81 38.54 9.01
CA MET A 1 31.83 37.06 8.93
C MET A 1 30.44 36.59 8.52
N PRO A 2 30.23 35.92 7.37
CA PRO A 2 28.92 35.40 7.02
C PRO A 2 28.61 34.16 7.86
N ARG A 3 27.42 34.13 8.48
CA ARG A 3 26.91 32.99 9.25
C ARG A 3 26.58 31.85 8.29
N THR A 4 27.37 30.78 8.32
CA THR A 4 27.06 29.52 7.63
C THR A 4 25.74 28.98 8.17
N LYS A 5 24.69 29.00 7.34
CA LYS A 5 23.43 28.30 7.65
C LYS A 5 23.71 26.80 7.54
N ILE A 6 23.66 26.10 8.67
CA ILE A 6 23.64 24.64 8.69
C ILE A 6 22.29 24.23 8.09
N ILE A 7 22.32 23.65 6.89
CA ILE A 7 21.14 23.05 6.27
C ILE A 7 20.99 21.69 6.94
N THR A 8 19.98 21.56 7.80
CA THR A 8 19.60 20.30 8.44
C THR A 8 19.33 19.27 7.35
N SER A 9 20.08 18.18 7.35
CA SER A 9 19.89 17.08 6.40
C SER A 9 18.47 16.53 6.53
N ARG A 10 17.71 16.55 5.43
CA ARG A 10 16.41 15.87 5.34
C ARG A 10 16.64 14.41 5.68
N ARG A 11 15.92 13.88 6.69
CA ARG A 11 15.95 12.44 7.00
C ARG A 11 15.24 11.70 5.89
N ARG A 12 16.01 11.22 4.91
CA ARG A 12 15.51 10.39 3.81
C ARG A 12 15.45 8.95 4.30
N LYS A 13 14.25 8.35 4.29
CA LYS A 13 14.06 6.93 4.57
C LYS A 13 13.34 6.31 3.38
N GLU A 14 14.01 5.43 2.66
CA GLU A 14 13.37 4.61 1.62
C GLU A 14 12.31 3.72 2.26
N VAL A 15 11.13 3.68 1.64
CA VAL A 15 10.01 2.83 2.02
C VAL A 15 9.83 1.83 0.88
N PRO A 16 9.90 0.52 1.18
CA PRO A 16 9.87 -0.51 0.15
C PRO A 16 8.56 -0.51 -0.64
N GLU A 17 7.44 -0.18 0.00
CA GLU A 17 6.13 -0.01 -0.65
C GLU A 17 5.14 0.68 0.30
N ASP A 18 4.27 1.57 -0.22
CA ASP A 18 3.10 2.09 0.50
C ASP A 18 1.91 2.27 -0.45
N ILE A 19 0.71 2.42 0.13
CA ILE A 19 -0.53 2.64 -0.63
C ILE A 19 -0.60 4.10 -1.06
N ILE A 20 -0.73 4.32 -2.36
CA ILE A 20 -0.85 5.66 -2.96
C ILE A 20 -2.27 5.99 -3.42
N ALA A 21 -3.10 4.97 -3.66
CA ALA A 21 -4.47 5.14 -4.09
C ALA A 21 -5.34 3.95 -3.64
N LEU A 22 -6.60 4.23 -3.30
CA LEU A 22 -7.63 3.23 -3.05
C LEU A 22 -8.94 3.70 -3.66
N SER A 23 -9.50 2.90 -4.56
CA SER A 23 -10.82 3.14 -5.17
C SER A 23 -11.70 1.92 -4.94
N ILE A 24 -12.94 2.14 -4.48
CA ILE A 24 -13.88 1.06 -4.17
C ILE A 24 -15.14 1.24 -5.02
N SER A 25 -15.47 0.21 -5.80
CA SER A 25 -16.74 0.10 -6.52
C SER A 25 -17.64 -0.91 -5.83
N TYR A 26 -18.64 -0.41 -5.11
CA TYR A 26 -19.68 -1.25 -4.50
C TYR A 26 -20.60 -1.90 -5.53
N VAL A 27 -20.79 -1.25 -6.69
CA VAL A 27 -21.63 -1.77 -7.79
C VAL A 27 -20.99 -2.99 -8.43
N ASN A 28 -19.68 -2.90 -8.70
CA ASN A 28 -18.93 -3.99 -9.32
C ASN A 28 -18.31 -4.95 -8.30
N LYS A 29 -18.46 -4.66 -7.00
CA LYS A 29 -17.80 -5.37 -5.89
C LYS A 29 -16.30 -5.51 -6.09
N THR A 30 -15.63 -4.44 -6.47
CA THR A 30 -14.18 -4.44 -6.66
C THR A 30 -13.53 -3.30 -5.89
N ALA A 31 -12.30 -3.54 -5.44
CA ALA A 31 -11.41 -2.52 -4.93
C ALA A 31 -10.15 -2.47 -5.80
N GLU A 32 -9.79 -1.28 -6.26
CA GLU A 32 -8.52 -1.03 -6.94
C GLU A 32 -7.57 -0.41 -5.93
N VAL A 33 -6.42 -1.05 -5.74
CA VAL A 33 -5.36 -0.58 -4.86
C VAL A 33 -4.16 -0.19 -5.70
N GLY A 34 -3.69 1.04 -5.56
CA GLY A 34 -2.43 1.50 -6.10
C GLY A 34 -1.34 1.46 -5.03
N THR A 35 -0.23 0.78 -5.31
CA THR A 35 0.95 0.76 -4.45
C THR A 35 2.17 1.29 -5.21
N ALA A 36 3.09 1.93 -4.49
CA ALA A 36 4.35 2.36 -5.07
C ALA A 36 5.46 2.33 -4.03
N GLN A 37 6.69 2.19 -4.50
CA GLN A 37 7.86 2.46 -3.68
C GLN A 37 8.01 3.97 -3.50
N GLY A 38 8.77 4.40 -2.50
CA GLY A 38 9.00 5.83 -2.32
C GLY A 38 9.87 6.12 -1.13
N GLU A 39 9.81 7.37 -0.68
CA GLU A 39 10.66 7.85 0.39
C GLU A 39 9.86 8.69 1.37
N ILE A 40 10.22 8.60 2.64
CA ILE A 40 9.75 9.56 3.64
C ILE A 40 10.69 10.75 3.58
N ILE A 41 10.13 11.90 3.20
CA ILE A 41 10.80 13.20 3.21
C ILE A 41 10.06 14.08 4.20
N ASP A 42 10.76 14.52 5.24
CA ASP A 42 10.21 15.40 6.27
C ASP A 42 8.93 14.87 6.95
N GLY A 43 8.76 13.54 6.98
CA GLY A 43 7.62 12.85 7.61
C GLY A 43 6.48 12.52 6.64
N GLU A 44 6.55 12.98 5.39
CA GLU A 44 5.58 12.70 4.35
C GLU A 44 6.11 11.65 3.38
N PHE A 45 5.25 10.71 2.98
CA PHE A 45 5.59 9.72 1.96
C PHE A 45 5.49 10.36 0.57
N VAL A 46 6.60 10.35 -0.16
CA VAL A 46 6.70 10.81 -1.55
C VAL A 46 6.86 9.57 -2.43
N PRO A 47 5.83 9.19 -3.21
CA PRO A 47 5.88 8.00 -4.03
C PRO A 47 6.71 8.19 -5.30
N ASP A 48 7.43 7.15 -5.69
CA ASP A 48 8.01 7.00 -7.02
C ASP A 48 6.98 6.37 -7.96
N MET A 49 6.32 7.22 -8.74
CA MET A 49 5.27 6.81 -9.68
C MET A 49 5.78 5.89 -10.79
N THR A 50 7.09 5.79 -11.03
CA THR A 50 7.64 4.84 -12.01
C THR A 50 7.53 3.38 -11.55
N THR A 51 7.40 3.17 -10.23
CA THR A 51 7.22 1.86 -9.60
C THR A 51 5.76 1.54 -9.27
N ALA A 52 4.84 2.44 -9.62
CA ALA A 52 3.44 2.30 -9.26
C ALA A 52 2.81 1.06 -9.92
N THR A 53 2.18 0.23 -9.11
CA THR A 53 1.38 -0.90 -9.56
C THR A 53 -0.07 -0.73 -9.10
N TYR A 54 -1.01 -1.25 -9.89
CA TYR A 54 -2.43 -1.18 -9.60
C TYR A 54 -3.02 -2.59 -9.62
N GLU A 55 -3.73 -2.92 -8.56
CA GLU A 55 -4.30 -4.24 -8.37
C GLU A 55 -5.78 -4.20 -8.07
N MET A 56 -6.53 -4.96 -8.87
CA MET A 56 -7.94 -5.22 -8.64
C MET A 56 -8.11 -6.37 -7.66
N ILE A 57 -8.81 -6.12 -6.56
CA ILE A 57 -9.15 -7.06 -5.51
C ILE A 57 -10.68 -7.18 -5.46
N ASP A 58 -11.18 -8.38 -5.17
CA ASP A 58 -12.61 -8.55 -4.91
C ASP A 58 -12.98 -7.84 -3.59
N PHE A 59 -14.06 -7.06 -3.61
CA PHE A 59 -14.54 -6.37 -2.43
C PHE A 59 -14.95 -7.36 -1.32
N ASP A 60 -15.50 -8.52 -1.68
CA ASP A 60 -15.87 -9.53 -0.70
C ASP A 60 -14.61 -10.15 -0.03
N GLU A 61 -13.49 -10.29 -0.76
CA GLU A 61 -12.19 -10.69 -0.20
C GLU A 61 -11.59 -9.63 0.72
N LEU A 62 -11.69 -8.36 0.33
CA LEU A 62 -11.26 -7.22 1.14
C LEU A 62 -12.01 -7.20 2.48
N MET A 63 -13.33 -7.38 2.45
CA MET A 63 -14.18 -7.39 3.63
C MET A 63 -13.95 -8.65 4.49
N ALA A 64 -13.66 -9.80 3.88
CA ALA A 64 -13.33 -11.04 4.58
C ALA A 64 -11.95 -10.99 5.26
N ALA A 65 -11.00 -10.20 4.77
CA ALA A 65 -9.72 -10.01 5.45
C ALA A 65 -9.84 -9.14 6.71
N GLY A 66 -10.84 -8.27 6.77
CA GLY A 66 -11.25 -7.58 8.00
C GLY A 66 -11.72 -8.56 9.09
N ASP A 67 -12.23 -9.73 8.70
CA ASP A 67 -12.76 -10.78 9.59
C ASP A 67 -11.69 -11.68 10.24
N ASN A 68 -10.42 -11.25 10.30
CA ASN A 68 -9.42 -11.83 11.21
C ASN A 68 -9.73 -11.57 12.71
N GLY A 69 -10.99 -11.33 13.07
CA GLY A 69 -11.46 -11.03 14.42
C GLY A 69 -11.31 -9.58 14.87
N LYS A 70 -10.93 -8.66 13.98
CA LYS A 70 -10.86 -7.23 14.29
C LYS A 70 -12.20 -6.54 13.97
N PRO A 71 -12.67 -5.59 14.79
CA PRO A 71 -13.83 -4.79 14.44
C PRO A 71 -13.63 -4.07 13.10
N ARG A 72 -14.67 -3.97 12.28
CA ARG A 72 -14.64 -3.27 10.97
C ARG A 72 -14.08 -1.83 11.00
N GLY A 73 -14.04 -1.19 12.17
CA GLY A 73 -13.44 0.14 12.37
C GLY A 73 -11.91 0.15 12.52
N GLU A 74 -11.25 -1.01 12.60
CA GLU A 74 -9.80 -1.14 12.79
C GLU A 74 -9.06 -1.57 11.52
N PHE A 75 -9.70 -1.50 10.35
CA PHE A 75 -9.08 -1.85 9.07
C PHE A 75 -7.91 -0.90 8.78
N ARG A 76 -6.69 -1.42 8.76
CA ARG A 76 -5.45 -0.66 8.52
C ARG A 76 -4.85 -1.00 7.16
N LYS A 77 -3.87 -0.19 6.73
CA LYS A 77 -3.07 -0.45 5.52
C LYS A 77 -2.43 -1.84 5.51
N ASP A 78 -2.00 -2.34 6.66
CA ASP A 78 -1.38 -3.67 6.78
C ASP A 78 -2.37 -4.80 6.45
N ASP A 79 -3.67 -4.61 6.76
CA ASP A 79 -4.70 -5.58 6.40
C ASP A 79 -4.91 -5.62 4.87
N LEU A 80 -4.70 -4.49 4.18
CA LEU A 80 -4.74 -4.41 2.72
C LEU A 80 -3.55 -5.16 2.08
N PHE A 81 -2.33 -4.96 2.59
CA PHE A 81 -1.15 -5.69 2.13
C PHE A 81 -1.31 -7.21 2.31
N ASN A 82 -1.90 -7.66 3.43
CA ASN A 82 -2.19 -9.08 3.63
C ASN A 82 -3.14 -9.67 2.57
N VAL A 83 -4.11 -8.89 2.06
CA VAL A 83 -5.01 -9.34 0.99
C VAL A 83 -4.26 -9.46 -0.33
N ILE A 84 -3.43 -8.46 -0.64
CA ILE A 84 -2.59 -8.43 -1.84
C ILE A 84 -1.62 -9.63 -1.82
N ASP A 85 -0.91 -9.84 -0.71
CA ASP A 85 0.03 -10.95 -0.53
C ASP A 85 -0.66 -12.31 -0.67
N LYS A 86 -1.85 -12.48 -0.06
CA LYS A 86 -2.64 -13.71 -0.20
C LYS A 86 -2.99 -13.98 -1.66
N LYS A 87 -3.42 -12.96 -2.40
CA LYS A 87 -3.78 -13.04 -3.82
C LYS A 87 -2.57 -13.40 -4.69
N HIS A 88 -1.39 -12.87 -4.39
CA HIS A 88 -0.15 -13.28 -5.06
C HIS A 88 0.25 -14.72 -4.74
N ALA A 89 0.09 -15.14 -3.49
CA ALA A 89 0.36 -16.51 -3.07
C ALA A 89 -0.57 -17.53 -3.75
N THR A 90 -1.86 -17.22 -3.93
CA THR A 90 -2.79 -18.07 -4.70
C THR A 90 -2.47 -18.08 -6.20
N LYS A 91 -2.07 -16.94 -6.79
CA LYS A 91 -1.64 -16.91 -8.21
C LYS A 91 -0.36 -17.70 -8.45
N GLY A 92 0.59 -17.70 -7.51
CA GLY A 92 1.83 -18.49 -7.60
C GLY A 92 1.60 -20.00 -7.56
N ARG A 93 0.59 -20.45 -6.82
CA ARG A 93 0.25 -21.88 -6.65
C ARG A 93 -0.39 -22.53 -7.89
N SER A 94 -0.88 -21.73 -8.84
CA SER A 94 -1.58 -22.24 -10.03
C SER A 94 -0.66 -22.54 -11.23
N ARG A 95 0.67 -22.38 -11.09
CA ARG A 95 1.66 -22.62 -12.17
C ARG A 95 2.42 -23.96 -12.06
N SER A 96 1.90 -24.91 -11.30
CA SER A 96 2.44 -26.29 -11.27
C SER A 96 1.32 -27.27 -11.60
N LYS A 97 1.10 -27.52 -12.89
CA LYS A 97 0.44 -28.72 -13.40
C LYS A 97 0.98 -29.07 -14.76
#